data_AF-A0A5R9Q9F9-F1
#
_entry.id   AF-A0A5R9Q9F9-F1
#
_cell.length_a   1.000
_cell.length_b   1.000
_cell.length_c   1.000
_cell.angle_alpha   90.00
_cell.angle_beta   90.00
_cell.angle_gamma   90.00
#
_symmetry.space_group_name_H-M   'P 1'
#
loop_
_entity.id
_entity.type
_entity.pdbx_description
1 polymer ?
#
loop_
_entity_poly.entity_id
_entity_poly.type
_entity_poly.pdbx_seq_one_letter_code
_entity_poly.pdbx_strand_id
1 'polypeptide(L)' 'MTGLFITLEGPEGAGKSTNRDYLAERLRDAGRRVVLTREPGGTPLAERIRELLLTPA' A
#
# COMPACT_ATOMS: atom_id res chain seq x y z
N MET A 1 -10.92 12.16 16.76
CA MET A 1 -10.30 12.63 15.51
C MET A 1 -10.60 11.64 14.41
N THR A 2 -10.95 12.10 13.22
CA THR A 2 -11.19 11.25 12.03
C THR A 2 -9.88 10.96 11.30
N GLY A 3 -9.75 9.78 10.70
CA GLY A 3 -8.65 9.43 9.80
C GLY A 3 -8.95 9.79 8.35
N LEU A 4 -7.96 9.63 7.47
CA LEU A 4 -8.12 9.71 6.01
C LEU A 4 -7.63 8.41 5.39
N PHE A 5 -8.46 7.80 4.54
CA PHE A 5 -8.12 6.58 3.80
C PHE A 5 -7.88 6.92 2.33
N ILE A 6 -6.70 6.59 1.81
CA ILE A 6 -6.24 6.92 0.46
C ILE A 6 -5.82 5.62 -0.23
N THR A 7 -6.34 5.38 -1.43
CA THR A 7 -5.91 4.27 -2.30
C THR A 7 -5.12 4.80 -3.49
N LEU A 8 -4.22 3.97 -4.05
CA LEU A 8 -3.45 4.29 -5.25
C LEU A 8 -3.70 3.19 -6.29
N GLU A 9 -4.36 3.55 -7.38
CA GLU A 9 -4.79 2.64 -8.45
C GLU A 9 -4.09 2.93 -9.78
N GLY A 10 -4.07 1.92 -10.67
CA GLY A 10 -3.46 2.03 -12.00
C GLY A 10 -2.92 0.70 -12.53
N PRO A 11 -2.51 0.64 -13.81
CA PRO A 11 -1.98 -0.57 -14.42
C PRO A 11 -0.65 -1.03 -13.81
N GLU A 12 -0.20 -2.22 -14.18
CA GLU A 12 1.14 -2.70 -13.83
C GLU A 12 2.21 -1.73 -14.37
N GLY A 13 3.24 -1.47 -13.57
CA GLY A 13 4.27 -0.49 -13.93
C GLY A 13 3.89 0.99 -13.79
N ALA A 14 2.64 1.35 -13.42
CA ALA A 14 2.19 2.75 -13.30
C ALA A 14 2.85 3.58 -12.17
N GLY A 15 3.81 3.03 -11.44
CA GLY A 15 4.50 3.73 -10.35
C GLY A 15 3.72 3.81 -9.03
N LYS A 16 2.67 3.00 -8.83
CA LYS A 16 1.84 3.01 -7.60
C LYS A 16 2.67 2.87 -6.32
N SER A 17 3.55 1.88 -6.24
CA SER A 17 4.39 1.64 -5.07
C SER A 17 5.37 2.80 -4.82
N THR A 18 6.00 3.32 -5.88
CA THR A 18 6.92 4.46 -5.79
C THR A 18 6.21 5.71 -5.27
N ASN A 19 5.04 6.03 -5.84
CA ASN A 19 4.27 7.21 -5.44
C ASN A 19 3.61 7.05 -4.05
N ARG A 20 3.29 5.82 -3.64
CA ARG A 20 2.84 5.52 -2.27
C ARG A 20 3.90 5.91 -1.25
N ASP A 21 5.14 5.50 -1.49
CA ASP A 21 6.25 5.74 -0.56
C ASP A 21 6.63 7.23 -0.53
N TYR A 22 6.66 7.89 -1.70
CA TYR A 22 6.81 9.34 -1.82
C TYR A 22 5.71 10.09 -1.04
N LEU A 23 4.43 9.77 -1.25
CA LEU A 23 3.33 10.44 -0.56
C LEU A 23 3.41 10.25 0.95
N ALA A 24 3.79 9.05 1.41
CA ALA A 24 3.92 8.77 2.83
C ALA A 24 5.03 9.58 3.50
N GLU A 25 6.17 9.72 2.84
CA GLU A 25 7.26 10.59 3.30
C GLU A 25 6.79 12.04 3.37
N ARG A 26 6.14 12.54 2.31
CA ARG A 26 5.62 13.90 2.28
C ARG A 26 4.62 14.22 3.38
N LEU A 27 3.73 13.28 3.69
CA LEU A 27 2.76 13.41 4.77
C LEU A 27 3.41 13.34 6.15
N ARG A 28 4.41 12.47 6.34
CA ARG A 28 5.17 12.37 7.60
C ARG A 28 5.96 13.66 7.88
N ASP A 29 6.61 14.23 6.86
CA ASP A 29 7.31 15.52 6.95
C ASP A 29 6.37 16.68 7.31
N ALA A 30 5.10 16.58 6.90
CA ALA A 30 4.05 17.52 7.29
C ALA A 30 3.45 17.25 8.69
N GLY A 31 4.09 16.39 9.49
CA GLY A 31 3.68 16.06 10.86
C GLY A 31 2.47 15.12 10.95
N ARG A 32 2.13 14.38 9.88
CA ARG A 32 1.00 13.43 9.89
C ARG A 32 1.47 12.02 10.21
N ARG A 33 0.67 11.31 11.02
CA ARG A 33 0.83 9.86 11.22
C ARG A 33 0.33 9.12 9.97
N VAL A 34 1.19 8.32 9.35
CA VAL A 34 0.88 7.55 8.14
C VAL A 34 1.08 6.06 8.39
N VAL A 35 0.06 5.27 8.07
CA VAL A 35 0.12 3.81 8.02
C VAL A 35 0.06 3.39 6.55
N LEU A 36 1.04 2.61 6.12
CA LEU A 36 1.08 2.05 4.78
C LEU A 36 0.55 0.62 4.80
N THR A 37 -0.22 0.26 3.77
CA THR A 37 -0.64 -1.11 3.49
C THR A 37 -0.66 -1.34 1.97
N ARG A 38 -0.93 -2.57 1.54
CA ARG A 38 -1.14 -2.95 0.14
C ARG A 38 -2.08 -4.14 0.05
N GLU A 39 -2.68 -4.32 -1.12
CA GLU A 39 -3.44 -5.52 -1.47
C GLU A 39 -2.94 -6.14 -2.79
N PRO A 40 -3.07 -7.46 -2.97
CA PRO A 40 -3.32 -8.44 -1.91
C PRO A 40 -2.15 -8.46 -0.90
N GLY A 41 -2.44 -8.56 0.40
CA GLY A 41 -1.46 -8.47 1.49
C GLY A 41 -1.94 -7.64 2.68
N GLY A 42 -1.01 -7.14 3.49
CA GLY A 42 -1.27 -6.18 4.57
C GLY A 42 -1.55 -6.78 5.95
N THR A 43 -1.69 -8.11 6.06
CA THR A 43 -1.72 -8.85 7.33
C THR A 43 -0.98 -10.19 7.17
N PRO A 44 -0.52 -10.85 8.25
CA PRO A 44 0.16 -12.15 8.13
C PRO A 44 -0.64 -13.20 7.35
N LEU A 45 -1.96 -13.25 7.55
CA LEU A 45 -2.84 -14.16 6.81
C LEU A 45 -2.98 -13.73 5.34
N ALA A 46 -3.18 -12.44 5.07
CA ALA A 46 -3.34 -11.94 3.71
C ALA A 46 -2.05 -12.06 2.87
N GLU A 47 -0.87 -12.00 3.48
CA GLU A 47 0.40 -12.29 2.78
C GLU A 47 0.47 -13.77 2.36
N ARG A 48 0.02 -14.72 3.20
CA ARG A 48 -0.07 -16.14 2.81
C ARG A 48 -1.07 -16.36 1.68
N ILE A 49 -2.19 -15.63 1.67
CA ILE A 49 -3.17 -15.68 0.57
C ILE A 49 -2.58 -15.09 -0.71
N ARG A 50 -1.84 -13.98 -0.62
CA ARG A 50 -1.14 -13.36 -1.74
C ARG A 50 -0.19 -14.36 -2.42
N GLU A 51 0.58 -15.11 -1.64
CA GLU A 51 1.49 -16.13 -2.18
C GLU A 51 0.74 -17.14 -3.05
N LEU A 52 -0.41 -17.64 -2.59
CA LEU A 52 -1.26 -18.56 -3.36
C LEU A 52 -1.80 -17.94 -4.65
N LEU A 53 -2.17 -16.65 -4.63
CA LEU A 53 -2.71 -15.95 -5.80
C LEU A 53 -1.66 -15.64 -6.87
N LEU A 54 -0.39 -15.49 -6.48
CA LEU A 54 0.69 -15.09 -7.38
C LEU A 54 1.62 -16.25 -7.77
N THR A 55 1.43 -17.43 -7.19
CA THR A 55 2.17 -18.63 -7.59
C THR A 55 1.65 -19.11 -8.95
N PRO A 56 2.51 -19.25 -9.98
CA PRO A 56 2.12 -19.86 -11.25
C PRO A 56 1.68 -21.31 -11.02
N ALA A 57 0.68 -21.77 -11.77
CA ALA A 57 0.23 -23.17 -11.75
C ALA A 57 1.32 -24.14 -12.23
#